data_AF-A0A6G0UIT4-F1
#
_entry.id   AF-A0A6G0UIT4-F1
#
_cell.length_a   1.000
_cell.length_b   1.000
_cell.length_c   1.000
_cell.angle_alpha   90.00
_cell.angle_beta   90.00
_cell.angle_gamma   90.00
#
_symmetry.space_group_name_H-M   'P 1'
#
loop_
_entity.id
_entity.type
_entity.pdbx_description
1 polymer ?
#
loop_
_entity_poly.entity_id
_entity_poly.type
_entity_poly.pdbx_seq_one_letter_code
_entity_poly.pdbx_strand_id
1 'polypeptide(L)'
;MHSSVLYDNRYPTVEIQSFVYCFRGHLWDSIYGWLFAGLRNNMGISRDSWHKRRKTGGKRKPIHSKRKHELGRPPANTKIGGQRVHLVRCRGGNIKHRALRLDTGNFAWASEGCTRKTRIIDTVYNATNNELVRTKTLVKGAIIAIDAVPFRQWYESHYAIALGRKKGVKLSEEDEAKFDKEKMSKTQQKVITKREKYAPVESNLVEQFTAGRLLARIASRPGQSGRADGYILEGKELEFYLRKIRAKKAK
;
A
#
# COMPACT_ATOMS: atom_id res chain seq x y z
N MET A 1 -8.44 -77.08 -11.79
CA MET A 1 -7.88 -78.42 -12.05
C MET A 1 -7.80 -78.61 -13.56
N HIS A 2 -6.65 -79.08 -14.05
CA HIS A 2 -6.26 -79.39 -15.45
C HIS A 2 -6.06 -78.16 -16.36
N SER A 3 -4.83 -77.73 -16.72
CA SER A 3 -3.70 -78.40 -17.43
C SER A 3 -4.08 -78.72 -18.89
N SER A 4 -3.32 -78.51 -19.97
CA SER A 4 -1.88 -78.30 -20.24
C SER A 4 -1.76 -77.87 -21.73
N VAL A 5 -0.86 -76.94 -22.09
CA VAL A 5 0.39 -77.17 -22.87
C VAL A 5 0.26 -77.99 -24.16
N LEU A 6 0.58 -77.40 -25.32
CA LEU A 6 1.38 -78.03 -26.39
C LEU A 6 2.24 -76.99 -27.14
N TYR A 7 3.51 -77.37 -27.30
CA TYR A 7 4.63 -76.76 -28.00
C TYR A 7 4.48 -76.80 -29.53
N ASP A 8 5.08 -75.87 -30.29
CA ASP A 8 6.26 -76.21 -31.12
C ASP A 8 7.04 -75.00 -31.64
N ASN A 9 8.33 -75.27 -31.83
CA ASN A 9 9.50 -74.43 -32.04
C ASN A 9 9.62 -73.84 -33.46
N ARG A 10 10.31 -72.69 -33.55
CA ARG A 10 11.39 -72.42 -34.54
C ARG A 10 12.13 -71.11 -34.17
N TYR A 11 13.31 -71.24 -33.59
CA TYR A 11 14.37 -70.20 -33.47
C TYR A 11 15.40 -70.39 -34.62
N PRO A 12 16.44 -69.56 -34.81
CA PRO A 12 16.70 -68.18 -34.35
C PRO A 12 17.21 -67.25 -35.50
N THR A 13 17.24 -65.93 -35.28
CA THR A 13 18.34 -65.10 -35.80
C THR A 13 18.99 -64.37 -34.64
N VAL A 14 20.31 -64.50 -34.63
CA VAL A 14 21.24 -64.17 -33.58
C VAL A 14 21.71 -62.74 -33.85
N GLU A 15 21.54 -61.82 -32.91
CA GLU A 15 22.41 -60.65 -32.84
C GLU A 15 22.88 -60.45 -31.41
N ILE A 16 24.20 -60.39 -31.32
CA ILE A 16 25.03 -60.64 -30.15
C ILE A 16 25.07 -59.39 -29.28
N GLN A 17 24.63 -59.54 -28.02
CA GLN A 17 25.07 -58.66 -26.95
C GLN A 17 26.58 -58.86 -26.74
N SER A 18 27.35 -57.78 -26.84
CA SER A 18 28.67 -57.69 -26.23
C SER A 18 28.66 -56.66 -25.12
N PHE A 19 28.65 -57.22 -23.92
CA PHE A 19 28.90 -56.62 -22.64
C PHE A 19 30.34 -56.03 -22.64
N VAL A 20 30.48 -54.72 -22.55
CA VAL A 20 31.72 -54.10 -22.04
C VAL A 20 31.32 -53.17 -20.89
N TYR A 21 31.52 -53.70 -19.68
CA TYR A 21 31.61 -52.90 -18.47
C TYR A 21 32.83 -51.98 -18.59
N CYS A 22 32.62 -50.66 -18.54
CA CYS A 22 33.64 -49.76 -18.01
C CYS A 22 32.96 -48.57 -17.30
N PHE A 23 32.95 -48.69 -15.97
CA PHE A 23 32.83 -47.63 -14.99
C PHE A 23 33.38 -46.27 -15.47
N ARG A 24 32.50 -45.32 -15.82
CA ARG A 24 32.81 -43.87 -15.77
C ARG A 24 31.58 -43.02 -16.08
N GLY A 25 30.73 -42.84 -15.09
CA GLY A 25 29.67 -41.84 -15.11
C GLY A 25 29.28 -41.51 -13.67
N HIS A 26 29.03 -40.24 -13.38
CA HIS A 26 28.53 -39.73 -12.09
C HIS A 26 29.52 -39.20 -11.04
N LEU A 27 30.66 -38.61 -11.42
CA LEU A 27 31.37 -37.73 -10.46
C LEU A 27 32.01 -36.46 -11.04
N TRP A 28 31.80 -36.15 -12.32
CA TRP A 28 32.38 -34.94 -12.94
C TRP A 28 31.38 -33.80 -13.19
N ASP A 29 30.07 -34.08 -13.25
CA ASP A 29 29.04 -33.03 -13.41
C ASP A 29 28.52 -32.44 -12.09
N SER A 30 28.79 -33.08 -10.95
CA SER A 30 28.38 -32.56 -9.63
C SER A 30 29.41 -31.63 -8.97
N ILE A 31 30.66 -31.58 -9.46
CA ILE A 31 31.73 -30.78 -8.84
C ILE A 31 32.02 -29.50 -9.63
N TYR A 32 31.75 -29.46 -10.93
CA TYR A 32 32.00 -28.27 -11.77
C TYR A 32 30.76 -27.43 -12.12
N GLY A 33 29.55 -27.87 -11.78
CA GLY A 33 28.33 -27.04 -11.90
C GLY A 33 28.23 -25.94 -10.84
N TRP A 34 28.91 -26.09 -9.70
CA TRP A 34 28.89 -25.14 -8.58
C TRP A 34 30.04 -24.14 -8.59
N LEU A 35 31.09 -24.36 -9.39
CA LEU A 35 32.24 -23.46 -9.45
C LEU A 35 32.07 -22.28 -10.43
N PHE A 36 31.05 -22.32 -11.30
CA PHE A 36 30.76 -21.25 -12.29
C PHE A 36 29.44 -20.52 -12.06
N ALA A 37 28.76 -20.75 -10.92
CA ALA A 37 27.64 -19.92 -10.45
C ALA A 37 28.10 -18.80 -9.49
N GLY A 38 29.43 -18.61 -9.37
CA GLY A 38 30.05 -17.53 -8.63
C GLY A 38 30.07 -16.23 -9.44
N LEU A 39 29.26 -15.25 -9.02
CA LEU A 39 29.61 -13.83 -9.09
C LEU A 39 29.69 -13.18 -10.49
N ARG A 40 28.74 -13.44 -11.39
CA ARG A 40 28.25 -12.33 -12.24
C ARG A 40 27.18 -11.56 -11.48
N ASN A 41 27.60 -10.90 -10.40
CA ASN A 41 26.86 -9.83 -9.74
C ASN A 41 26.71 -8.68 -10.73
N ASN A 42 25.73 -8.77 -11.62
CA ASN A 42 25.27 -7.58 -12.34
C ASN A 42 24.54 -6.71 -11.32
N MET A 43 25.32 -5.97 -10.53
CA MET A 43 24.81 -5.11 -9.48
C MET A 43 23.88 -4.09 -10.13
N GLY A 44 22.62 -4.08 -9.69
CA GLY A 44 21.56 -3.27 -10.27
C GLY A 44 21.72 -1.76 -10.09
N ILE A 45 20.61 -1.08 -9.82
CA ILE A 45 20.58 0.38 -9.63
C ILE A 45 21.55 0.74 -8.49
N SER A 46 22.40 1.76 -8.70
CA SER A 46 23.36 2.26 -7.73
C SER A 46 23.00 3.68 -7.30
N ARG A 47 23.24 4.01 -6.02
CA ARG A 47 22.98 5.31 -5.41
C ARG A 47 24.28 6.10 -5.16
N ASP A 48 25.36 5.72 -5.82
CA ASP A 48 26.65 6.41 -5.77
C ASP A 48 26.56 7.82 -6.41
N SER A 49 27.51 8.69 -6.08
CA SER A 49 27.62 10.03 -6.68
C SER A 49 28.74 10.12 -7.72
N TRP A 50 29.56 9.07 -7.86
CA TRP A 50 30.76 9.05 -8.70
C TRP A 50 30.44 8.95 -10.18
N HIS A 51 29.31 8.31 -10.55
CA HIS A 51 28.84 8.30 -11.94
C HIS A 51 28.37 9.68 -12.45
N LYS A 52 28.15 10.67 -11.56
CA LYS A 52 27.73 12.03 -11.93
C LYS A 52 28.92 12.91 -12.30
N ARG A 53 28.65 14.00 -13.03
CA ARG A 53 29.65 15.02 -13.38
C ARG A 53 30.10 15.82 -12.14
N ARG A 54 31.26 16.47 -12.24
CA ARG A 54 31.76 17.45 -11.25
C ARG A 54 30.88 18.71 -11.28
N LYS A 55 30.99 19.55 -10.23
CA LYS A 55 30.39 20.88 -10.21
C LYS A 55 30.83 21.74 -11.40
N THR A 56 32.07 21.55 -11.87
CA THR A 56 32.63 22.19 -13.07
C THR A 56 32.12 21.61 -14.40
N GLY A 57 31.27 20.58 -14.39
CA GLY A 57 30.77 19.89 -15.60
C GLY A 57 31.69 18.78 -16.14
N GLY A 58 32.94 18.71 -15.68
CA GLY A 58 33.89 17.66 -16.08
C GLY A 58 33.42 16.24 -15.74
N LYS A 59 33.63 15.29 -16.65
CA LYS A 59 33.34 13.86 -16.45
C LYS A 59 34.29 13.28 -15.39
N ARG A 60 33.78 12.43 -14.50
CA ARG A 60 34.57 11.70 -13.50
C ARG A 60 34.88 10.30 -14.02
N LYS A 61 36.13 9.86 -13.86
CA LYS A 61 36.50 8.45 -14.06
C LYS A 61 36.10 7.68 -12.79
N PRO A 62 35.37 6.54 -12.89
CA PRO A 62 35.07 5.70 -11.73
C PRO A 62 36.37 5.22 -11.07
N ILE A 63 36.45 5.31 -9.74
CA ILE A 63 37.65 4.97 -8.96
C ILE A 63 37.63 3.50 -8.52
N HIS A 64 36.43 2.93 -8.35
CA HIS A 64 36.23 1.55 -7.92
C HIS A 64 34.94 0.98 -8.54
N SER A 65 34.76 -0.35 -8.40
CA SER A 65 33.52 -1.04 -8.75
C SER A 65 32.38 -0.72 -7.78
N LYS A 66 31.11 -0.95 -8.18
CA LYS A 66 29.93 -0.68 -7.34
C LYS A 66 30.04 -1.44 -6.00
N ARG A 67 29.62 -0.83 -4.89
CA ARG A 67 29.63 -1.47 -3.55
C ARG A 67 28.23 -1.86 -3.07
N LYS A 68 28.13 -2.95 -2.29
CA LYS A 68 26.83 -3.47 -1.80
C LYS A 68 26.03 -2.45 -0.99
N HIS A 69 26.68 -1.56 -0.25
CA HIS A 69 25.99 -0.53 0.55
C HIS A 69 25.41 0.63 -0.30
N GLU A 70 25.87 0.78 -1.55
CA GLU A 70 25.38 1.78 -2.51
C GLU A 70 24.16 1.28 -3.30
N LEU A 71 23.70 0.04 -3.06
CA LEU A 71 22.58 -0.53 -3.80
C LEU A 71 21.31 0.33 -3.70
N GLY A 72 20.62 0.45 -4.82
CA GLY A 72 19.23 0.86 -4.94
C GLY A 72 18.34 -0.35 -5.17
N ARG A 73 17.05 -0.21 -4.84
CA ARG A 73 16.02 -1.21 -5.15
C ARG A 73 14.94 -0.56 -6.01
N PRO A 74 14.25 -1.31 -6.88
CA PRO A 74 13.10 -0.79 -7.63
C PRO A 74 12.05 -0.16 -6.70
N PRO A 75 11.33 0.88 -7.16
CA PRO A 75 10.26 1.51 -6.39
C PRO A 75 9.11 0.53 -6.15
N ALA A 76 8.30 0.81 -5.12
CA ALA A 76 7.17 -0.05 -4.74
C ALA A 76 5.92 0.19 -5.61
N ASN A 77 5.71 1.42 -6.07
CA ASN A 77 4.54 1.86 -6.83
C ASN A 77 3.21 1.35 -6.26
N THR A 78 3.02 1.54 -4.95
CA THR A 78 1.89 1.02 -4.18
C THR A 78 0.56 1.47 -4.81
N LYS A 79 -0.34 0.51 -5.05
CA LYS A 79 -1.66 0.74 -5.65
C LYS A 79 -2.79 0.56 -4.65
N ILE A 80 -3.95 1.08 -5.00
CA ILE A 80 -5.18 0.80 -4.27
C ILE A 80 -5.64 -0.63 -4.59
N GLY A 81 -5.94 -1.43 -3.56
CA GLY A 81 -6.42 -2.80 -3.69
C GLY A 81 -6.14 -3.64 -2.45
N GLY A 82 -6.59 -4.89 -2.45
CA GLY A 82 -6.44 -5.81 -1.32
C GLY A 82 -5.00 -5.87 -0.80
N GLN A 83 -4.84 -5.81 0.52
CA GLN A 83 -3.56 -5.61 1.19
C GLN A 83 -2.51 -6.65 0.76
N ARG A 84 -1.41 -6.17 0.18
CA ARG A 84 -0.24 -6.98 -0.18
C ARG A 84 1.04 -6.26 0.17
N VAL A 85 1.76 -6.78 1.17
CA VAL A 85 2.99 -6.18 1.69
C VAL A 85 4.09 -7.23 1.69
N HIS A 86 5.23 -6.93 1.05
CA HIS A 86 6.39 -7.81 1.04
C HIS A 86 7.45 -7.31 2.03
N LEU A 87 8.09 -8.23 2.75
CA LEU A 87 9.21 -7.92 3.63
C LEU A 87 10.52 -7.88 2.84
N VAL A 88 11.36 -6.87 3.10
CA VAL A 88 12.65 -6.69 2.43
C VAL A 88 13.75 -6.53 3.46
N ARG A 89 14.67 -7.50 3.52
CA ARG A 89 15.88 -7.41 4.36
C ARG A 89 16.79 -6.28 3.87
N CYS A 90 17.24 -5.48 4.83
CA CYS A 90 18.10 -4.31 4.64
C CYS A 90 19.44 -4.50 5.36
N ARG A 91 20.32 -3.50 5.24
CA ARG A 91 21.62 -3.47 5.92
C ARG A 91 21.42 -3.56 7.44
N GLY A 92 22.31 -4.29 8.12
CA GLY A 92 22.26 -4.46 9.58
C GLY A 92 21.18 -5.44 10.06
N GLY A 93 20.57 -6.23 9.17
CA GLY A 93 19.55 -7.21 9.55
C GLY A 93 18.12 -6.65 9.65
N ASN A 94 17.95 -5.33 9.57
CA ASN A 94 16.65 -4.67 9.64
C ASN A 94 15.71 -5.07 8.49
N ILE A 95 14.41 -4.97 8.72
CA ILE A 95 13.35 -5.30 7.76
C ILE A 95 12.59 -4.02 7.37
N LYS A 96 12.28 -3.88 6.08
CA LYS A 96 11.35 -2.86 5.57
C LYS A 96 10.12 -3.52 4.99
N HIS A 97 8.99 -2.84 5.14
CA HIS A 97 7.69 -3.30 4.63
C HIS A 97 7.39 -2.58 3.32
N ARG A 98 7.39 -3.33 2.22
CA ARG A 98 7.11 -2.80 0.89
C ARG A 98 5.66 -3.09 0.54
N ALA A 99 4.79 -2.10 0.72
CA ALA A 99 3.42 -2.20 0.25
C ALA A 99 3.37 -2.19 -1.29
N LEU A 100 2.76 -3.21 -1.87
CA LEU A 100 2.43 -3.26 -3.29
C LEU A 100 0.97 -2.84 -3.52
N ARG A 101 0.08 -3.25 -2.62
CA ARG A 101 -1.33 -2.88 -2.61
C ARG A 101 -1.79 -2.56 -1.19
N LEU A 102 -2.56 -1.49 -1.03
CA LEU A 102 -3.22 -1.09 0.22
C LEU A 102 -4.60 -0.53 -0.11
N ASP A 103 -5.60 -0.87 0.68
CA ASP A 103 -6.97 -0.39 0.58
C ASP A 103 -7.40 0.42 1.81
N THR A 104 -6.68 0.30 2.92
CA THR A 104 -6.99 0.93 4.19
C THR A 104 -5.77 1.65 4.77
N GLY A 105 -6.04 2.66 5.59
CA GLY A 105 -5.03 3.45 6.29
C GLY A 105 -5.56 4.00 7.60
N ASN A 106 -4.67 4.45 8.48
CA ASN A 106 -5.06 5.13 9.71
C ASN A 106 -5.01 6.64 9.51
N PHE A 107 -6.16 7.31 9.63
CA PHE A 107 -6.28 8.74 9.38
C PHE A 107 -6.70 9.48 10.65
N ALA A 108 -6.04 10.61 10.92
CA ALA A 108 -6.36 11.49 12.03
C ALA A 108 -7.22 12.67 11.58
N TRP A 109 -8.27 12.94 12.35
CA TRP A 109 -9.00 14.19 12.37
C TRP A 109 -8.39 15.08 13.46
N ALA A 110 -7.62 16.09 13.04
CA ALA A 110 -6.75 16.84 13.94
C ALA A 110 -7.54 17.76 14.89
N SER A 111 -8.56 18.47 14.39
CA SER A 111 -9.38 19.37 15.22
C SER A 111 -10.05 18.65 16.40
N GLU A 112 -10.56 17.45 16.14
CA GLU A 112 -11.33 16.65 17.10
C GLU A 112 -10.48 15.66 17.91
N GLY A 113 -9.19 15.53 17.61
CA GLY A 113 -8.31 14.54 18.25
C GLY A 113 -8.73 13.08 18.00
N CYS A 114 -9.46 12.80 16.92
CA CYS A 114 -9.96 11.47 16.61
C CYS A 114 -9.09 10.78 15.55
N THR A 115 -8.82 9.48 15.71
CA THR A 115 -8.08 8.70 14.70
C THR A 115 -8.83 7.41 14.42
N ARG A 116 -9.04 7.12 13.13
CA ARG A 116 -9.81 5.96 12.67
C ARG A 116 -9.15 5.30 11.47
N LYS A 117 -9.24 3.98 11.45
CA LYS A 117 -8.92 3.18 10.28
C LYS A 117 -10.05 3.37 9.26
N THR A 118 -9.72 3.88 8.09
CA THR A 118 -10.68 4.09 7.01
C THR A 118 -10.18 3.52 5.70
N ARG A 119 -11.11 3.29 4.77
CA ARG A 119 -10.81 2.82 3.42
C ARG A 119 -10.38 3.98 2.54
N ILE A 120 -9.33 3.76 1.77
CA ILE A 120 -8.84 4.66 0.73
C ILE A 120 -9.64 4.37 -0.54
N ILE A 121 -10.30 5.38 -1.07
CA ILE A 121 -11.17 5.25 -2.24
C ILE A 121 -10.40 5.56 -3.51
N ASP A 122 -9.78 6.74 -3.56
CA ASP A 122 -9.08 7.19 -4.76
C ASP A 122 -7.94 8.17 -4.45
N THR A 123 -7.02 8.33 -5.41
CA THR A 123 -5.99 9.37 -5.37
C THR A 123 -6.45 10.55 -6.22
N VAL A 124 -6.65 11.72 -5.61
CA VAL A 124 -7.27 12.88 -6.26
C VAL A 124 -6.22 13.85 -6.78
N TYR A 125 -5.16 14.08 -6.01
CA TYR A 125 -4.12 15.05 -6.37
C TYR A 125 -2.75 14.60 -5.90
N ASN A 126 -1.74 14.90 -6.71
CA ASN A 126 -0.33 14.73 -6.37
C ASN A 126 0.44 15.97 -6.80
N ALA A 127 1.30 16.49 -5.92
CA ALA A 127 2.10 17.68 -6.17
C ALA A 127 3.32 17.39 -7.07
N THR A 128 3.87 16.18 -7.03
CA THR A 128 5.13 15.85 -7.70
C THR A 128 4.93 15.45 -9.15
N ASN A 129 3.93 14.61 -9.44
CA ASN A 129 3.68 14.09 -10.78
C ASN A 129 2.21 13.73 -10.98
N ASN A 130 1.61 14.19 -12.08
CA ASN A 130 0.21 13.92 -12.44
C ASN A 130 -0.03 12.46 -12.86
N GLU A 131 0.97 11.77 -13.43
CA GLU A 131 0.85 10.36 -13.80
C GLU A 131 0.59 9.44 -12.60
N LEU A 132 1.01 9.87 -11.41
CA LEU A 132 0.75 9.13 -10.17
C LEU A 132 -0.73 9.17 -9.77
N VAL A 133 -1.45 10.23 -10.16
CA VAL A 133 -2.90 10.34 -9.97
C VAL A 133 -3.61 9.40 -10.94
N ARG A 134 -3.28 9.47 -12.23
CA ARG A 134 -3.87 8.61 -13.29
C ARG A 134 -3.73 7.13 -12.97
N THR A 135 -2.56 6.74 -12.47
CA THR A 135 -2.27 5.35 -12.13
C THR A 135 -2.65 4.96 -10.69
N LYS A 136 -3.28 5.85 -9.92
CA LYS A 136 -3.72 5.64 -8.53
C LYS A 136 -2.61 5.12 -7.61
N THR A 137 -1.46 5.78 -7.66
CA THR A 137 -0.27 5.40 -6.86
C THR A 137 -0.25 6.12 -5.52
N LEU A 138 -0.16 5.36 -4.43
CA LEU A 138 -0.08 5.88 -3.07
C LEU A 138 1.36 6.23 -2.71
N VAL A 139 1.62 7.53 -2.50
CA VAL A 139 2.93 8.06 -2.08
C VAL A 139 2.75 9.08 -0.95
N LYS A 140 3.84 9.37 -0.23
CA LYS A 140 3.82 10.43 0.79
C LYS A 140 3.44 11.75 0.15
N GLY A 141 2.49 12.46 0.77
CA GLY A 141 1.99 13.75 0.33
C GLY A 141 0.94 13.70 -0.78
N ALA A 142 0.53 12.51 -1.23
CA ALA A 142 -0.62 12.39 -2.11
C ALA A 142 -1.89 12.79 -1.35
N ILE A 143 -2.78 13.50 -2.04
CA ILE A 143 -4.11 13.83 -1.57
C ILE A 143 -5.06 12.76 -2.10
N ILE A 144 -5.74 12.10 -1.18
CA ILE A 144 -6.60 10.96 -1.42
C ILE A 144 -8.02 11.25 -0.91
N ALA A 145 -9.00 10.58 -1.51
CA ALA A 145 -10.35 10.52 -0.99
C ALA A 145 -10.47 9.28 -0.09
N ILE A 146 -10.90 9.47 1.15
CA ILE A 146 -11.15 8.42 2.13
C ILE A 146 -12.64 8.34 2.46
N ASP A 147 -13.05 7.21 3.02
CA ASP A 147 -14.41 7.02 3.51
C ASP A 147 -14.69 7.88 4.76
N ALA A 148 -15.82 8.59 4.75
CA ALA A 148 -16.25 9.47 5.85
C ALA A 148 -16.97 8.72 6.98
N VAL A 149 -17.49 7.50 6.72
CA VAL A 149 -18.39 6.79 7.64
C VAL A 149 -17.80 6.60 9.05
N PRO A 150 -16.54 6.16 9.23
CA PRO A 150 -15.98 5.95 10.57
C PRO A 150 -15.87 7.24 11.40
N PHE A 151 -15.65 8.38 10.75
CA PHE A 151 -15.60 9.68 11.43
C PHE A 151 -16.99 10.21 11.74
N ARG A 152 -17.96 10.02 10.83
CA ARG A 152 -19.35 10.37 11.06
C ARG A 152 -19.94 9.61 12.26
N GLN A 153 -19.72 8.30 12.33
CA GLN A 153 -20.17 7.47 13.46
C GLN A 153 -19.56 7.92 14.79
N TRP A 154 -18.27 8.28 14.78
CA TRP A 154 -17.63 8.85 15.96
C TRP A 154 -18.24 10.20 16.36
N TYR A 155 -18.48 11.09 15.39
CA TYR A 155 -19.05 12.41 15.68
C TYR A 155 -20.47 12.31 16.24
N GLU A 156 -21.32 11.48 15.62
CA GLU A 156 -22.70 11.22 16.08
C GLU A 156 -22.71 10.65 17.51
N SER A 157 -21.80 9.73 17.84
CA SER A 157 -21.70 9.20 19.21
C SER A 157 -21.06 10.16 20.21
N HIS A 158 -20.18 11.07 19.78
CA HIS A 158 -19.47 11.98 20.68
C HIS A 158 -20.30 13.21 21.07
N TYR A 159 -21.00 13.79 20.09
CA TYR A 159 -21.78 15.01 20.22
C TYR A 159 -23.29 14.80 20.27
N ALA A 160 -23.80 13.61 19.91
CA ALA A 160 -25.23 13.35 19.74
C ALA A 160 -25.90 14.35 18.75
N ILE A 161 -25.17 14.71 17.69
CA ILE A 161 -25.64 15.58 16.61
C ILE A 161 -25.43 14.87 15.28
N ALA A 162 -26.43 14.94 14.40
CA ALA A 162 -26.34 14.38 13.06
C ALA A 162 -25.40 15.21 12.17
N LEU A 163 -24.43 14.55 11.52
CA LEU A 163 -23.45 15.19 10.63
C LEU A 163 -23.56 14.66 9.20
N GLY A 164 -23.62 15.57 8.21
CA GLY A 164 -23.58 15.22 6.79
C GLY A 164 -24.80 14.44 6.28
N ARG A 165 -25.97 14.61 6.90
CA ARG A 165 -27.24 14.06 6.38
C ARG A 165 -27.95 15.11 5.55
N LYS A 166 -28.47 14.71 4.37
CA LYS A 166 -29.24 15.63 3.50
C LYS A 166 -30.52 16.05 4.24
N LYS A 167 -30.80 17.35 4.25
CA LYS A 167 -32.04 17.92 4.80
C LYS A 167 -33.24 17.26 4.08
N GLY A 168 -34.12 16.59 4.84
CA GLY A 168 -35.35 15.97 4.33
C GLY A 168 -35.34 14.44 4.24
N VAL A 169 -34.21 13.76 4.46
CA VAL A 169 -34.20 12.29 4.57
C VAL A 169 -34.51 11.91 6.03
N LYS A 170 -35.65 11.24 6.27
CA LYS A 170 -36.01 10.73 7.59
C LYS A 170 -34.96 9.71 8.06
N LEU A 171 -34.56 9.85 9.32
CA LEU A 171 -33.67 8.91 9.98
C LEU A 171 -34.43 7.62 10.30
N SER A 172 -33.71 6.50 10.43
CA SER A 172 -34.31 5.31 11.04
C SER A 172 -34.61 5.60 12.51
N GLU A 173 -35.66 4.98 13.05
CA GLU A 173 -36.06 5.16 14.46
C GLU A 173 -34.91 4.87 15.44
N GLU A 174 -34.05 3.90 15.09
CA GLU A 174 -32.83 3.56 15.85
C GLU A 174 -31.78 4.66 15.87
N ASP A 175 -31.66 5.45 14.80
CA ASP A 175 -30.71 6.56 14.74
C ASP A 175 -31.29 7.78 15.45
N GLU A 176 -32.60 8.05 15.35
CA GLU A 176 -33.26 9.14 16.09
C GLU A 176 -33.13 8.93 17.60
N ALA A 177 -33.33 7.71 18.08
CA ALA A 177 -33.19 7.38 19.51
C ALA A 177 -31.77 7.63 20.06
N LYS A 178 -30.72 7.63 19.24
CA LYS A 178 -29.34 7.93 19.66
C LYS A 178 -29.11 9.44 19.88
N PHE A 179 -29.92 10.28 19.24
CA PHE A 179 -29.81 11.74 19.34
C PHE A 179 -30.70 12.33 20.46
N ASP A 180 -31.69 11.57 20.93
CA ASP A 180 -32.61 11.97 21.98
C ASP A 180 -31.91 12.15 23.34
N LYS A 181 -31.56 13.40 23.67
CA LYS A 181 -30.93 13.77 24.95
C LYS A 181 -31.80 13.46 26.17
N GLU A 182 -33.13 13.41 26.00
CA GLU A 182 -34.10 13.14 27.08
C GLU A 182 -34.11 11.67 27.52
N LYS A 183 -33.75 10.74 26.62
CA LYS A 183 -33.63 9.32 26.94
C LYS A 183 -32.33 8.99 27.68
N MET A 184 -31.42 9.96 27.83
CA MET A 184 -30.12 9.77 28.45
C MET A 184 -30.14 10.11 29.94
N SER A 185 -29.20 9.53 30.71
CA SER A 185 -29.03 9.88 32.11
C SER A 185 -28.66 11.37 32.27
N LYS A 186 -29.13 12.02 33.34
CA LYS A 186 -28.83 13.43 33.64
C LYS A 186 -27.33 13.76 33.61
N THR A 187 -26.48 12.81 33.98
CA THR A 187 -25.01 12.96 33.92
C THR A 187 -24.50 12.99 32.48
N GLN A 188 -25.02 12.11 31.61
CA GLN A 188 -24.66 12.07 30.19
C GLN A 188 -25.13 13.33 29.47
N GLN A 189 -26.36 13.78 29.75
CA GLN A 189 -26.91 15.01 29.20
C GLN A 189 -26.00 16.22 29.51
N LYS A 190 -25.56 16.37 30.78
CA LYS A 190 -24.60 17.41 31.18
C LYS A 190 -23.27 17.34 30.42
N VAL A 191 -22.76 16.14 30.16
CA VAL A 191 -21.51 15.96 29.39
C VAL A 191 -21.69 16.36 27.93
N ILE A 192 -22.80 15.95 27.31
CA ILE A 192 -23.10 16.28 25.91
C ILE A 192 -23.31 17.78 25.73
N THR A 193 -24.08 18.44 26.61
CA THR A 193 -24.29 19.89 26.55
C THR A 193 -22.98 20.67 26.70
N LYS A 194 -22.01 20.15 27.47
CA LYS A 194 -20.66 20.76 27.54
C LYS A 194 -19.89 20.61 26.23
N ARG A 195 -19.99 19.45 25.57
CA ARG A 195 -19.32 19.15 24.29
C ARG A 195 -19.95 19.90 23.12
N GLU A 196 -21.26 20.07 23.12
CA GLU A 196 -22.05 20.73 22.07
C GLU A 196 -21.51 22.13 21.72
N LYS A 197 -20.88 22.83 22.67
CA LYS A 197 -20.21 24.12 22.42
C LYS A 197 -19.08 24.04 21.39
N TYR A 198 -18.41 22.90 21.31
CA TYR A 198 -17.28 22.65 20.41
C TYR A 198 -17.69 21.83 19.16
N ALA A 199 -18.98 21.50 19.03
CA ALA A 199 -19.49 20.75 17.90
C ALA A 199 -19.39 21.45 16.52
N PRO A 200 -19.41 22.79 16.36
CA PRO A 200 -19.52 23.36 15.01
C PRO A 200 -18.28 23.08 14.16
N VAL A 201 -18.53 22.46 12.99
CA VAL A 201 -17.53 22.07 11.99
C VAL A 201 -17.54 23.05 10.82
N GLU A 202 -16.39 23.26 10.18
CA GLU A 202 -16.25 24.08 8.97
C GLU A 202 -17.18 23.62 7.83
N SER A 203 -17.81 24.56 7.11
CA SER A 203 -18.76 24.29 6.02
C SER A 203 -18.20 23.38 4.93
N ASN A 204 -16.95 23.62 4.48
CA ASN A 204 -16.27 22.80 3.47
C ASN A 204 -16.15 21.33 3.89
N LEU A 205 -15.98 21.07 5.18
CA LEU A 205 -15.86 19.71 5.71
C LEU A 205 -17.25 19.06 5.84
N VAL A 206 -18.29 19.82 6.22
CA VAL A 206 -19.68 19.36 6.23
C VAL A 206 -20.16 18.92 4.82
N GLU A 207 -19.76 19.66 3.79
CA GLU A 207 -20.02 19.29 2.38
C GLU A 207 -19.40 17.93 2.03
N GLN A 208 -18.16 17.68 2.48
CA GLN A 208 -17.48 16.39 2.26
C GLN A 208 -18.12 15.23 3.03
N PHE A 209 -18.56 15.46 4.27
CA PHE A 209 -19.34 14.49 5.02
C PHE A 209 -20.66 14.15 4.32
N THR A 210 -21.30 15.14 3.71
CA THR A 210 -22.53 14.95 2.90
C THR A 210 -22.26 14.14 1.63
N ALA A 211 -21.10 14.36 1.00
CA ALA A 211 -20.64 13.55 -0.14
C ALA A 211 -20.21 12.13 0.26
N GLY A 212 -20.04 11.85 1.56
CA GLY A 212 -19.59 10.57 2.10
C GLY A 212 -18.09 10.29 1.88
N ARG A 213 -17.31 11.31 1.46
CA ARG A 213 -15.88 11.17 1.17
C ARG A 213 -15.11 12.37 1.69
N LEU A 214 -14.08 12.13 2.48
CA LEU A 214 -13.19 13.17 3.00
C LEU A 214 -11.90 13.23 2.20
N LEU A 215 -11.35 14.43 2.03
CA LEU A 215 -10.01 14.60 1.49
C LEU A 215 -8.98 14.47 2.61
N ALA A 216 -7.98 13.63 2.40
CA ALA A 216 -6.90 13.39 3.34
C ALA A 216 -5.55 13.41 2.65
N ARG A 217 -4.50 13.73 3.41
CA ARG A 217 -3.11 13.68 2.96
C ARG A 217 -2.39 12.51 3.58
N ILE A 218 -1.70 11.73 2.76
CA ILE A 218 -0.82 10.65 3.25
C ILE A 218 0.45 11.26 3.87
N ALA A 219 0.69 11.03 5.15
CA ALA A 219 1.89 11.46 5.85
C ALA A 219 2.98 10.37 5.89
N SER A 220 2.58 9.10 5.87
CA SER A 220 3.48 7.95 5.88
C SER A 220 4.17 7.72 4.53
N ARG A 221 5.11 6.76 4.49
CA ARG A 221 5.80 6.31 3.26
C ARG A 221 5.45 4.84 2.97
N PRO A 222 4.38 4.55 2.20
CA PRO A 222 3.89 3.19 1.99
C PRO A 222 4.94 2.19 1.50
N GLY A 223 5.83 2.61 0.61
CA GLY A 223 6.90 1.75 0.09
C GLY A 223 8.05 1.43 1.07
N GLN A 224 8.08 2.03 2.26
CA GLN A 224 9.09 1.80 3.30
C GLN A 224 8.48 1.21 4.57
N SER A 225 7.35 1.75 5.03
CA SER A 225 6.67 1.34 6.27
C SER A 225 5.54 0.35 6.04
N GLY A 226 5.07 0.16 4.80
CA GLY A 226 3.95 -0.73 4.49
C GLY A 226 2.58 -0.19 4.91
N ARG A 227 2.49 1.07 5.34
CA ARG A 227 1.27 1.72 5.84
C ARG A 227 0.96 2.99 5.06
N ALA A 228 -0.32 3.31 4.93
CA ALA A 228 -0.83 4.53 4.29
C ALA A 228 -1.56 5.41 5.32
N ASP A 229 -0.82 5.91 6.30
CA ASP A 229 -1.35 6.73 7.39
C ASP A 229 -1.29 8.22 7.01
N GLY A 230 -2.20 9.00 7.57
CA GLY A 230 -2.35 10.40 7.21
C GLY A 230 -3.27 11.19 8.11
N TYR A 231 -3.69 12.35 7.64
CA TYR A 231 -4.61 13.23 8.34
C TYR A 231 -5.60 13.85 7.35
N ILE A 232 -6.80 14.20 7.83
CA ILE A 232 -7.85 14.87 7.05
C ILE A 232 -7.43 16.33 6.79
N LEU A 233 -7.71 16.83 5.59
CA LEU A 233 -7.45 18.22 5.24
C LEU A 233 -8.52 19.14 5.83
N GLU A 234 -8.10 20.23 6.48
CA GLU A 234 -9.00 21.21 7.13
C GLU A 234 -8.55 22.65 6.85
N GLY A 235 -9.48 23.61 6.98
CA GLY A 235 -9.22 25.05 6.88
C GLY A 235 -8.49 25.46 5.61
N LYS A 236 -7.48 26.34 5.77
CA LYS A 236 -6.71 26.90 4.65
C LYS A 236 -5.99 25.84 3.80
N GLU A 237 -5.57 24.73 4.41
CA GLU A 237 -4.94 23.64 3.66
C GLU A 237 -5.97 22.98 2.73
N LEU A 238 -7.18 22.74 3.22
CA LEU A 238 -8.26 22.19 2.43
C LEU A 238 -8.65 23.12 1.27
N GLU A 239 -8.86 24.41 1.54
CA GLU A 239 -9.18 25.41 0.52
C GLU A 239 -8.12 25.46 -0.59
N PHE A 240 -6.84 25.43 -0.20
CA PHE A 240 -5.73 25.43 -1.14
C PHE A 240 -5.80 24.24 -2.11
N TYR A 241 -5.99 23.03 -1.61
CA TYR A 241 -6.06 21.83 -2.45
C TYR A 241 -7.35 21.78 -3.26
N LEU A 242 -8.49 22.20 -2.71
CA LEU A 242 -9.74 22.32 -3.47
C LEU A 242 -9.57 23.25 -4.68
N ARG A 243 -8.92 24.41 -4.49
CA ARG A 243 -8.59 25.33 -5.60
C ARG A 243 -7.69 24.69 -6.64
N LYS A 244 -6.65 23.94 -6.22
CA LYS A 244 -5.74 23.24 -7.15
C LYS A 244 -6.43 22.11 -7.92
N ILE A 245 -7.34 21.37 -7.28
CA ILE A 245 -8.12 20.31 -7.92
C ILE A 245 -9.08 20.92 -8.95
N ARG A 246 -9.82 21.98 -8.58
CA ARG A 246 -10.73 22.69 -9.49
C ARG A 246 -9.99 23.25 -10.71
N ALA A 247 -8.85 23.91 -10.50
CA ALA A 247 -8.02 24.44 -11.60
C ALA A 247 -7.47 23.33 -12.53
N LYS A 248 -7.12 22.16 -11.98
CA LYS A 248 -6.70 21.01 -12.80
C LYS A 248 -7.84 20.36 -13.58
N LYS A 249 -9.07 20.42 -13.07
CA LYS A 249 -10.25 19.86 -13.75
C LYS A 249 -10.79 20.76 -14.86
N ALA A 250 -10.58 22.07 -14.74
CA ALA A 250 -10.99 23.05 -15.74
C ALA A 250 -10.06 23.12 -16.97
N LYS A 251 -8.89 22.49 -16.89
CA LYS A 251 -7.90 22.42 -17.97
C LYS A 251 -7.97 21.05 -18.64
#